data_AF-A0A9J6CBF0-F1
#
_entry.id   AF-A0A9J6CBF0-F1
#
_cell.length_a   1.000
_cell.length_b   1.000
_cell.length_c   1.000
_cell.angle_alpha   90.00
_cell.angle_beta   90.00
_cell.angle_gamma   90.00
#
_symmetry.space_group_name_H-M   'P 1'
#
loop_
_entity.id
_entity.type
_entity.pdbx_description
1 polymer ?
#
loop_
_entity_poly.entity_id
_entity_poly.type
_entity_poly.pdbx_seq_one_letter_code
_entity_poly.pdbx_strand_id
1 'polypeptide(L)'
;MYPSIKNPNNILENKESWMGSPDEPLTGFSWCAGSTRDTSGISVWNDAFLHTDMKSGEKIAIIVMDTQGLFDNEQQQIITQKFSLSVHCFHPFKFLI
;
A
#
# COMPACT_ATOMS: atom_id res chain seq x y z
N MET A 1 6.91 -11.77 1.12
CA MET A 1 5.50 -11.36 1.17
C MET A 1 4.65 -12.19 2.13
N TYR A 2 3.76 -11.55 2.88
CA TYR A 2 2.75 -12.25 3.69
C TYR A 2 1.73 -12.98 2.80
N PRO A 3 1.06 -14.05 3.30
CA PRO A 3 -0.10 -14.62 2.62
C PRO A 3 -1.16 -13.54 2.38
N SER A 4 -1.93 -13.69 1.31
CA SER A 4 -3.03 -12.78 0.99
C SER A 4 -4.36 -13.51 0.95
N ILE A 5 -5.47 -12.76 0.91
CA ILE A 5 -6.80 -13.37 0.79
C ILE A 5 -6.90 -14.17 -0.52
N LYS A 6 -6.36 -13.65 -1.63
CA LYS A 6 -6.37 -14.39 -2.91
C LYS A 6 -5.38 -15.55 -2.97
N ASN A 7 -4.32 -15.53 -2.15
CA ASN A 7 -3.34 -16.61 -2.07
C ASN A 7 -2.95 -16.93 -0.62
N PRO A 8 -3.79 -17.71 0.10
CA PRO A 8 -3.61 -17.96 1.53
C PRO A 8 -2.46 -18.92 1.86
N ASN A 9 -2.01 -19.70 0.88
CA ASN A 9 -0.96 -20.71 1.06
C ASN A 9 0.40 -20.26 0.54
N ASN A 10 0.58 -18.95 0.26
CA ASN A 10 1.86 -18.42 -0.18
C ASN A 10 2.87 -18.45 0.98
N ILE A 11 3.60 -19.56 1.08
CA ILE A 11 4.72 -19.75 1.98
C ILE A 11 5.95 -19.37 1.17
N LEU A 12 6.51 -18.18 1.40
CA LEU A 12 7.71 -17.75 0.69
C LEU A 12 8.85 -18.75 0.88
N GLU A 13 9.41 -19.22 -0.24
CA GLU A 13 10.56 -20.12 -0.21
C GLU A 13 11.87 -19.45 0.23
N ASN A 14 11.97 -18.13 0.31
CA ASN A 14 13.14 -17.49 0.89
C ASN A 14 12.85 -16.05 1.34
N LYS A 15 12.86 -15.78 2.65
CA LYS A 15 12.69 -14.42 3.19
C LYS A 15 13.84 -13.48 2.81
N GLU A 16 15.00 -14.01 2.43
CA GLU A 16 16.20 -13.22 2.16
C GLU A 16 16.13 -12.45 0.84
N SER A 17 15.26 -12.84 -0.10
CA SER A 17 15.10 -12.20 -1.42
C SER A 17 13.75 -11.49 -1.56
N TRP A 18 13.34 -10.71 -0.57
CA TRP A 18 12.05 -9.99 -0.61
C TRP A 18 11.97 -8.92 -1.70
N MET A 19 13.11 -8.41 -2.14
CA MET A 19 13.22 -7.33 -3.13
C MET A 19 13.15 -7.84 -4.59
N GLY A 20 13.13 -9.15 -4.80
CA GLY A 20 13.17 -9.75 -6.14
C GLY A 20 14.55 -9.65 -6.80
N SER A 21 14.58 -9.93 -8.11
CA SER A 21 15.80 -9.81 -8.92
C SER A 21 16.03 -8.35 -9.35
N PRO A 22 17.28 -7.86 -9.45
CA PRO A 22 17.58 -6.51 -9.96
C PRO A 22 17.02 -6.23 -11.36
N ASP A 23 16.87 -7.28 -12.19
CA ASP A 23 16.39 -7.19 -13.58
C ASP A 23 14.87 -7.40 -13.70
N GLU A 24 14.18 -7.69 -12.59
CA GLU A 24 12.72 -7.90 -12.59
C GLU A 24 11.98 -6.55 -12.71
N PRO A 25 11.08 -6.38 -13.70
CA PRO A 25 10.30 -5.15 -13.81
C PRO A 25 9.41 -4.92 -12.59
N LEU A 26 9.39 -3.70 -12.07
CA LEU A 26 8.47 -3.33 -10.99
C LEU A 26 7.02 -3.39 -11.48
N THR A 27 6.19 -4.11 -10.73
CA THR A 27 4.75 -4.24 -10.98
C THR A 27 3.95 -3.76 -9.77
N GLY A 28 2.68 -3.42 -9.99
CA GLY A 28 1.76 -3.05 -8.92
C GLY A 28 1.00 -1.77 -9.21
N PHE A 29 1.03 -0.81 -8.28
CA PHE A 29 0.46 0.51 -8.54
C PHE A 29 1.15 1.13 -9.75
N SER A 30 0.38 1.87 -10.54
CA SER A 30 0.97 2.65 -11.63
C SER A 30 1.97 3.65 -11.05
N TRP A 31 3.10 3.81 -11.72
CA TRP A 31 4.12 4.76 -11.33
C TRP A 31 4.84 5.29 -12.58
N CYS A 32 5.27 6.54 -12.53
CA CYS A 32 6.08 7.14 -13.59
C CYS A 32 7.20 8.00 -12.99
N ALA A 33 8.33 8.07 -13.68
CA ALA A 33 9.38 9.03 -13.36
C ALA A 33 9.07 10.40 -14.00
N GLY A 34 9.39 11.49 -13.29
CA GLY A 34 9.27 12.86 -13.79
C GLY A 34 8.40 13.74 -12.90
N SER A 35 8.19 14.99 -13.34
CA SER A 35 7.38 15.98 -12.61
C SER A 35 5.88 15.90 -12.92
N THR A 36 5.49 15.03 -13.85
CA THR A 36 4.08 14.85 -14.22
C THR A 36 3.45 13.81 -13.32
N ARG A 37 2.21 14.09 -12.91
CA ARG A 37 1.45 13.22 -12.01
C ARG A 37 1.08 11.90 -12.68
N ASP A 38 1.18 10.82 -11.90
CA ASP A 38 0.63 9.50 -12.26
C ASP A 38 -0.65 9.19 -11.45
N THR A 39 -0.57 9.13 -10.11
CA THR A 39 -1.70 8.80 -9.23
C THR A 39 -2.71 9.95 -9.09
N SER A 40 -4.00 9.63 -9.22
CA SER A 40 -5.12 10.55 -8.96
C SER A 40 -6.05 9.95 -7.89
N GLY A 41 -6.43 10.75 -6.88
CA GLY A 41 -7.30 10.29 -5.79
C GLY A 41 -6.62 9.35 -4.79
N ILE A 42 -7.30 8.27 -4.40
CA ILE A 42 -6.81 7.21 -3.51
C ILE A 42 -7.05 5.88 -4.22
N SER A 43 -6.00 5.07 -4.34
CA SER A 43 -6.07 3.71 -4.87
C SER A 43 -5.77 2.72 -3.76
N VAL A 44 -6.56 1.64 -3.69
CA VAL A 44 -6.37 0.56 -2.71
C VAL A 44 -5.90 -0.68 -3.45
N TRP A 45 -4.90 -1.36 -2.90
CA TRP A 45 -4.46 -2.64 -3.45
C TRP A 45 -5.63 -3.62 -3.50
N ASN A 46 -5.75 -4.36 -4.60
CA ASN A 46 -6.94 -5.16 -4.86
C ASN A 46 -7.03 -6.45 -4.01
N ASP A 47 -6.14 -6.62 -3.05
CA ASP A 47 -6.00 -7.77 -2.16
C ASP A 47 -5.54 -7.30 -0.76
N ALA A 48 -5.82 -8.07 0.28
CA ALA A 48 -5.35 -7.79 1.63
C ALA A 48 -4.37 -8.87 2.08
N PHE A 49 -3.32 -8.44 2.78
CA PHE A 49 -2.33 -9.36 3.34
C PHE A 49 -2.70 -9.72 4.77
N LEU A 50 -2.47 -10.97 5.14
CA LEU A 50 -2.84 -11.50 6.44
C LEU A 50 -1.58 -11.74 7.27
N HIS A 51 -1.60 -11.20 8.49
CA HIS A 51 -0.57 -11.42 9.48
C HIS A 51 -1.19 -11.96 10.76
N THR A 52 -0.47 -12.83 11.47
CA THR A 52 -0.81 -13.21 12.83
C THR A 52 0.38 -12.86 13.71
N ASP A 53 0.17 -11.96 14.67
CA ASP A 53 1.23 -11.61 15.61
C ASP A 53 1.57 -12.84 16.45
N MET A 54 2.84 -13.23 16.42
CA MET A 54 3.29 -14.48 17.03
C MET A 54 3.29 -14.43 18.57
N LYS A 55 3.27 -13.23 19.17
CA LYS A 55 3.31 -13.05 20.63
C LYS A 55 1.91 -12.91 21.22
N SER A 56 1.04 -12.13 20.60
CA SER A 56 -0.33 -11.89 21.06
C SER A 56 -1.36 -12.86 20.47
N GLY A 57 -1.05 -13.50 19.33
CA GLY A 57 -2.01 -14.30 18.56
C GLY A 57 -3.03 -13.46 17.78
N GLU A 58 -2.88 -12.14 17.76
CA GLU A 58 -3.78 -11.22 17.07
C GLU A 58 -3.71 -11.42 15.55
N LYS A 59 -4.89 -11.53 14.90
CA LYS A 59 -5.00 -11.61 13.45
C LYS A 59 -5.18 -10.22 12.86
N ILE A 60 -4.27 -9.84 11.98
CA ILE A 60 -4.19 -8.51 11.38
C ILE A 60 -4.41 -8.62 9.87
N ALA A 61 -5.32 -7.80 9.34
CA ALA A 61 -5.45 -7.57 7.91
C ALA A 61 -4.70 -6.28 7.54
N ILE A 62 -3.81 -6.37 6.56
CA ILE A 62 -2.99 -5.27 6.05
C ILE A 62 -3.53 -4.88 4.69
N ILE A 63 -3.91 -3.62 4.55
CA ILE A 63 -4.36 -3.00 3.31
C ILE A 63 -3.32 -1.96 2.91
N VAL A 64 -2.88 -1.99 1.64
CA VAL A 64 -1.94 -1.01 1.09
C VAL A 64 -2.73 -0.01 0.26
N MET A 65 -2.44 1.28 0.46
CA MET A 65 -3.09 2.38 -0.25
C MET A 65 -2.03 3.29 -0.87
N ASP A 66 -2.28 3.72 -2.10
CA ASP A 66 -1.52 4.74 -2.80
C ASP A 66 -2.39 6.00 -2.94
N THR A 67 -1.82 7.18 -2.71
CA THR A 67 -2.57 8.44 -2.63
C THR A 67 -1.94 9.51 -3.51
N GLN A 68 -2.80 10.38 -4.06
CA GLN A 68 -2.37 11.53 -4.84
C GLN A 68 -1.48 12.46 -4.00
N GLY A 69 -0.33 12.83 -4.57
CA GLY A 69 0.61 13.77 -3.97
C GLY A 69 0.02 15.17 -3.78
N LEU A 70 0.55 15.91 -2.79
CA LEU A 70 -0.04 17.16 -2.31
C LEU A 70 0.16 18.38 -3.24
N PHE A 71 1.06 18.31 -4.21
CA PHE A 71 1.61 19.46 -4.91
C PHE A 71 1.45 19.36 -6.44
N ASP A 72 0.20 19.37 -6.90
CA ASP A 72 -0.14 19.52 -8.32
C ASP A 72 -0.95 20.81 -8.57
N ASN A 73 -1.36 21.02 -9.83
CA ASN A 73 -2.15 22.19 -10.24
C ASN A 73 -3.63 22.11 -9.81
N GLU A 74 -4.04 21.13 -9.00
CA GLU A 74 -5.40 21.09 -8.42
C GLU A 74 -5.54 22.05 -7.23
N GLN A 75 -6.78 22.36 -6.88
CA GLN A 75 -7.06 23.22 -5.73
C GLN A 75 -6.60 22.54 -4.44
N GLN A 76 -5.75 23.25 -3.67
CA GLN A 76 -5.18 22.77 -2.41
C GLN A 76 -6.23 22.24 -1.42
N GLN A 77 -7.45 22.79 -1.41
CA GLN A 77 -8.54 22.33 -0.55
C GLN A 77 -8.99 20.90 -0.86
N ILE A 78 -9.08 20.52 -2.15
CA ILE A 78 -9.52 19.19 -2.59
C ILE A 78 -8.46 18.14 -2.25
N ILE A 79 -7.20 18.47 -2.51
CA ILE A 79 -6.06 17.62 -2.18
C ILE A 79 -5.95 17.40 -0.66
N THR A 80 -6.14 18.46 0.14
CA THR A 80 -6.12 18.38 1.60
C THR A 80 -7.24 17.48 2.13
N GLN A 81 -8.43 17.49 1.53
CA GLN A 81 -9.51 16.57 1.89
C GLN A 81 -9.15 15.12 1.57
N LYS A 82 -8.58 14.83 0.39
CA LYS A 82 -8.11 13.48 0.02
C LYS A 82 -7.04 12.98 0.99
N PHE A 83 -6.05 13.82 1.30
CA PHE A 83 -5.03 13.51 2.29
C PHE A 83 -5.64 13.28 3.68
N SER A 84 -6.53 14.18 4.11
CA SER A 84 -7.24 14.06 5.40
C SER A 84 -8.04 12.76 5.50
N LEU A 85 -8.75 12.35 4.45
CA LEU A 85 -9.44 11.06 4.40
C LEU A 85 -8.47 9.88 4.55
N SER A 86 -7.30 9.94 3.91
CA SER A 86 -6.30 8.88 3.99
C SER A 86 -5.76 8.67 5.41
N VAL A 87 -5.60 9.75 6.18
CA VAL A 87 -5.05 9.70 7.56
C VAL A 87 -6.12 9.55 8.64
N HIS A 88 -7.32 10.10 8.43
CA HIS A 88 -8.36 10.21 9.46
C HIS A 88 -9.38 9.05 9.43
N CYS A 89 -9.78 8.57 8.26
CA CYS A 89 -10.81 7.52 8.15
C CYS A 89 -10.36 6.14 8.64
N PHE A 90 -9.09 5.99 9.00
CA PHE A 90 -8.51 4.70 9.35
C PHE A 90 -7.84 4.66 10.73
N HIS A 91 -8.15 5.59 11.63
CA HIS A 91 -7.85 5.46 13.06
C HIS A 91 -8.84 4.47 13.69
N PRO A 92 -8.60 3.15 13.61
CA PRO A 92 -7.72 2.43 14.54
C PRO A 92 -6.68 1.48 13.89
N PHE A 93 -6.51 1.53 12.57
CA PHE A 93 -5.53 0.74 11.84
C PHE A 93 -4.15 1.43 11.92
N LYS A 94 -3.17 0.77 12.55
CA LYS A 94 -1.78 1.25 12.56
C LYS A 94 -1.24 1.29 11.14
N PHE A 95 -0.84 2.48 10.69
CA PHE A 95 -0.12 2.66 9.43
C PHE A 95 1.38 2.40 9.62
N LEU A 96 1.96 1.64 8.69
CA LEU A 96 3.35 1.78 8.32
C LEU A 96 3.35 2.64 7.05
N ILE A 97 3.95 3.82 7.11
CA ILE A 97 4.32 4.60 5.92
C ILE A 97 5.67 4.11 5.43
#